data_AF-A0A2S8WMN6-F1
#
_entry.id   AF-A0A2S8WMN6-F1
#
_cell.length_a   1.000
_cell.length_b   1.000
_cell.length_c   1.000
_cell.angle_alpha   90.00
_cell.angle_beta   90.00
_cell.angle_gamma   90.00
#
_symmetry.space_group_name_H-M   'P 1'
#
loop_
_entity.id
_entity.type
_entity.pdbx_description
1 polymer ?
#
loop_
_entity_poly.entity_id
_entity_poly.type
_entity_poly.pdbx_seq_one_letter_code
_entity_poly.pdbx_strand_id
1 'polypeptide(L)'
;MTLETELGRLRRSLNDRAAMGEMLEAKREMEHFVSFTTLREATAACAHFERAGFSTDDSAGQDDEGRFPIRVYREQSMDAHSAEQSLRTVYDISGKHNGVYEDFGAVVVMPEGSRPPGFFSRLLGRETEDGENPWVQRSP
;
A
#
# COMPACT_ATOMS: atom_id res chain seq x y z
N MET A 1 15.76 8.00 3.26
CA MET A 1 15.27 7.93 4.66
C MET A 1 15.88 6.71 5.34
N THR A 2 15.98 6.61 6.66
CA THR A 2 16.52 5.39 7.32
C THR A 2 15.41 4.35 7.53
N LEU A 3 15.79 3.07 7.61
CA LEU A 3 14.86 1.97 7.93
C LEU A 3 14.09 2.22 9.25
N GLU A 4 14.75 2.79 10.26
CA GLU A 4 14.11 3.10 11.54
C GLU A 4 12.98 4.12 11.39
N THR A 5 13.21 5.16 10.59
CA THR A 5 12.18 6.18 10.31
C THR A 5 11.01 5.57 9.54
N GLU A 6 11.27 4.69 8.55
CA GLU A 6 10.21 4.00 7.80
C GLU A 6 9.40 3.03 8.67
N LEU A 7 10.05 2.28 9.56
CA LEU A 7 9.36 1.45 10.55
C LEU A 7 8.49 2.30 11.48
N GLY A 8 8.97 3.49 11.86
CA GLY A 8 8.18 4.47 12.60
C GLY A 8 6.94 4.96 11.85
N ARG A 9 7.07 5.23 10.54
CA ARG A 9 5.94 5.59 9.65
C ARG A 9 4.93 4.45 9.56
N LEU A 10 5.41 3.23 9.35
CA LEU A 10 4.57 2.03 9.27
C LEU A 10 3.76 1.84 10.55
N ARG A 11 4.40 1.88 11.72
CA ARG A 11 3.71 1.71 13.01
C ARG A 11 2.62 2.76 13.23
N ARG A 12 2.87 4.02 12.86
CA ARG A 12 1.84 5.07 12.93
C ARG A 12 0.67 4.76 12.00
N SER A 13 0.94 4.39 10.75
CA SER A 13 -0.10 3.97 9.80
C SER A 13 -0.93 2.79 10.33
N LEU A 14 -0.29 1.78 10.92
CA LEU A 14 -1.01 0.64 11.51
C LEU A 14 -1.90 1.05 12.69
N ASN A 15 -1.42 1.95 13.55
CA ASN A 15 -2.22 2.48 14.66
C ASN A 15 -3.43 3.28 14.16
N ASP A 16 -3.24 4.13 13.14
CA ASP A 16 -4.31 4.93 12.55
C ASP A 16 -5.38 4.01 11.92
N ARG A 17 -4.94 2.98 11.19
CA ARG A 17 -5.81 1.96 10.60
C ARG A 17 -6.59 1.17 11.64
N ALA A 18 -5.94 0.73 12.72
CA ALA A 18 -6.60 0.07 13.85
C ALA A 18 -7.64 1.00 14.50
N ALA A 19 -7.31 2.28 14.69
CA ALA A 19 -8.23 3.27 15.24
C ALA A 19 -9.45 3.54 14.34
N MET A 20 -9.31 3.36 13.03
CA MET A 20 -10.43 3.42 12.09
C MET A 20 -11.32 2.16 12.12
N GLY A 21 -10.90 1.09 12.80
CA GLY A 21 -11.61 -0.20 12.81
C GLY A 21 -11.28 -1.09 11.61
N GLU A 22 -10.14 -0.87 10.95
CA GLU A 22 -9.66 -1.75 9.87
C GLU A 22 -9.34 -3.15 10.41
N MET A 23 -9.70 -4.19 9.65
CA MET A 23 -9.36 -5.58 9.96
C MET A 23 -7.90 -5.85 9.57
N LEU A 24 -6.92 -5.57 10.43
CA LEU A 24 -5.49 -5.72 10.10
C LEU A 24 -5.01 -7.15 9.79
N GLU A 25 -5.72 -8.17 10.27
CA GLU A 25 -5.38 -9.58 10.02
C GLU A 25 -5.84 -10.08 8.63
N ALA A 26 -6.74 -9.35 7.96
CA ALA A 26 -7.21 -9.75 6.63
C ALA A 26 -6.06 -9.75 5.60
N LYS A 27 -6.02 -10.75 4.73
CA LYS A 27 -5.04 -10.71 3.64
C LYS A 27 -5.43 -9.67 2.60
N ARG A 28 -4.47 -8.84 2.19
CA ARG A 28 -4.61 -7.84 1.13
C ARG A 28 -3.26 -7.59 0.48
N GLU A 29 -3.28 -6.89 -0.64
CA GLU A 29 -2.03 -6.42 -1.25
C GLU A 29 -1.43 -5.31 -0.40
N MET A 30 -0.20 -5.53 0.06
CA MET A 30 0.68 -4.47 0.54
C MET A 30 1.70 -4.18 -0.56
N GLU A 31 1.83 -2.92 -0.90
CA GLU A 31 2.74 -2.40 -1.92
C GLU A 31 3.85 -1.57 -1.27
N HIS A 32 4.99 -1.58 -1.93
CA HIS A 32 6.17 -0.79 -1.62
C HIS A 32 6.65 -0.14 -2.91
N PHE A 33 7.12 1.09 -2.79
CA PHE A 33 7.64 1.86 -3.91
C PHE A 33 9.13 2.09 -3.71
N VAL A 34 9.91 1.70 -4.72
CA VAL A 34 11.37 1.82 -4.73
C VAL A 34 11.81 2.40 -6.07
N SER A 35 12.96 3.08 -6.09
CA SER A 35 13.50 3.67 -7.32
C SER A 35 14.99 3.35 -7.48
N PHE A 36 15.45 3.20 -8.72
CA PHE A 36 16.84 2.88 -9.04
C PHE A 36 17.42 3.85 -10.07
N THR A 37 18.73 4.07 -10.05
CA THR A 37 19.39 5.01 -10.97
C THR A 37 19.64 4.44 -12.36
N THR A 38 19.63 3.12 -12.51
CA THR A 38 19.86 2.46 -13.79
C THR A 38 18.88 1.32 -14.04
N LEU A 39 18.57 1.08 -15.32
CA LEU A 39 17.74 -0.05 -15.72
C LEU A 39 18.34 -1.39 -15.28
N ARG A 40 19.67 -1.53 -15.32
CA ARG A 40 20.37 -2.75 -14.90
C ARG A 40 20.13 -3.05 -13.42
N GLU A 41 20.20 -2.04 -12.56
CA GLU A 41 19.92 -2.18 -11.12
C GLU A 41 18.45 -2.53 -10.88
N ALA A 42 17.53 -1.84 -11.56
CA ALA A 42 16.09 -2.10 -11.50
C ALA A 42 15.77 -3.55 -11.86
N THR A 43 16.24 -4.04 -13.01
CA THR A 43 16.02 -5.43 -13.45
C THR A 43 16.62 -6.46 -12.48
N ALA A 44 17.82 -6.20 -11.95
CA ALA A 44 18.47 -7.09 -10.97
C ALA A 44 17.71 -7.11 -9.63
N ALA A 45 17.14 -5.98 -9.23
CA ALA A 45 16.30 -5.84 -8.06
C ALA A 45 14.96 -6.57 -8.21
N CYS A 46 14.26 -6.41 -9.34
CA CYS A 46 13.02 -7.15 -9.65
C CYS A 46 13.22 -8.66 -9.46
N ALA A 47 14.25 -9.22 -10.10
CA ALA A 47 14.56 -10.64 -9.97
C ALA A 47 14.88 -11.06 -8.51
N HIS A 48 15.43 -10.16 -7.69
CA HIS A 48 15.69 -10.42 -6.28
C HIS A 48 14.40 -10.37 -5.43
N PHE A 49 13.54 -9.39 -5.66
CA PHE A 49 12.22 -9.31 -5.03
C PHE A 49 11.37 -10.54 -5.34
N GLU A 50 11.33 -10.98 -6.60
CA GLU A 50 10.62 -12.18 -7.04
C GLU A 50 11.11 -13.45 -6.31
N ARG A 51 12.42 -13.63 -6.18
CA ARG A 51 12.99 -14.75 -5.39
C ARG A 51 12.66 -14.66 -3.90
N ALA A 52 12.43 -13.45 -3.38
CA ALA A 52 12.01 -13.21 -2.00
C ALA A 52 10.48 -13.35 -1.80
N GLY A 53 9.74 -13.71 -2.87
CA GLY A 53 8.30 -13.98 -2.83
C GLY A 53 7.43 -12.74 -3.02
N PHE A 54 7.96 -11.67 -3.60
CA PHE A 54 7.18 -10.50 -4.00
C PHE A 54 6.86 -10.56 -5.50
N SER A 55 5.83 -9.84 -5.92
CA SER A 55 5.61 -9.49 -7.32
C SER A 55 6.14 -8.08 -7.58
N THR A 56 6.53 -7.79 -8.81
CA THR A 56 7.03 -6.48 -9.22
C THR A 56 6.32 -5.97 -10.46
N ASP A 57 6.11 -4.66 -10.51
CA ASP A 57 5.65 -3.92 -11.69
C ASP A 57 6.63 -2.77 -11.95
N ASP A 58 7.35 -2.87 -13.06
CA ASP A 58 8.35 -1.93 -13.56
C ASP A 58 7.91 -1.25 -14.87
N SER A 59 6.61 -1.33 -15.20
CA SER A 59 6.04 -0.82 -16.46
C SER A 59 6.05 0.71 -16.59
N ALA A 60 6.25 1.43 -15.49
CA ALA A 60 6.33 2.88 -15.45
C ALA A 60 7.49 3.46 -16.28
N GLY A 61 8.53 2.65 -16.56
CA GLY A 61 9.70 3.11 -17.30
C GLY A 61 10.59 4.04 -16.47
N GLN A 62 11.17 5.05 -17.12
CA GLN A 62 12.00 6.05 -16.46
C GLN A 62 11.16 7.29 -16.09
N ASP A 63 11.30 7.80 -14.87
CA ASP A 63 10.61 9.02 -14.41
C ASP A 63 11.35 10.32 -14.83
N ASP A 64 10.75 11.45 -14.51
CA ASP A 64 11.28 12.79 -14.83
C ASP A 64 12.61 13.10 -14.13
N GLU A 65 12.97 12.37 -13.07
CA GLU A 65 14.26 12.47 -12.37
C GLU A 65 15.31 11.51 -12.95
N GLY A 66 14.97 10.76 -13.99
CA GLY A 66 15.85 9.79 -14.61
C GLY A 66 15.97 8.47 -13.82
N ARG A 67 15.08 8.20 -12.87
CA ARG A 67 15.07 6.96 -12.09
C ARG A 67 14.09 5.95 -12.67
N PHE A 68 14.26 4.70 -12.28
CA PHE A 68 13.40 3.58 -12.66
C PHE A 68 12.56 3.17 -11.43
N PRO A 69 11.35 3.74 -11.25
CA PRO A 69 10.45 3.35 -10.18
C PRO A 69 9.91 1.93 -10.41
N ILE A 70 9.83 1.16 -9.32
CA ILE A 70 9.27 -0.18 -9.29
C ILE A 70 8.26 -0.25 -8.15
N ARG A 71 7.07 -0.79 -8.45
CA ARG A 71 6.09 -1.21 -7.45
C ARG A 71 6.38 -2.65 -7.06
N VAL A 72 6.65 -2.89 -5.78
CA VAL A 72 6.93 -4.22 -5.22
C VAL A 72 5.77 -4.58 -4.29
N TYR A 73 5.09 -5.70 -4.52
CA TYR A 73 3.87 -6.00 -3.77
C TYR A 73 3.72 -7.47 -3.42
N ARG A 74 2.94 -7.75 -2.37
CA ARG A 74 2.62 -9.11 -1.92
C ARG A 74 1.29 -9.13 -1.18
N GLU A 75 0.53 -10.21 -1.35
CA GLU A 75 -0.65 -10.47 -0.52
C GLU A 75 -0.24 -10.93 0.89
N GLN A 76 -0.62 -10.15 1.90
CA GLN A 76 -0.32 -10.42 3.31
C GLN A 76 -1.29 -9.70 4.25
N SER A 77 -1.24 -10.02 5.54
CA SER A 77 -1.88 -9.23 6.58
C SER A 77 -1.14 -7.91 6.82
N MET A 78 -1.87 -6.91 7.31
CA MET A 78 -1.32 -5.62 7.75
C MET A 78 -1.11 -5.61 9.27
N ASP A 79 -0.85 -6.77 9.88
CA ASP A 79 -0.40 -6.83 11.26
C ASP A 79 1.06 -6.32 11.36
N ALA A 80 1.46 -5.92 12.56
CA ALA A 80 2.78 -5.33 12.78
C ALA A 80 3.93 -6.26 12.40
N HIS A 81 3.80 -7.57 12.63
CA HIS A 81 4.86 -8.52 12.32
C HIS A 81 5.04 -8.67 10.82
N SER A 82 3.96 -8.97 10.09
CA SER A 82 3.99 -9.21 8.64
C SER A 82 4.43 -7.96 7.87
N ALA A 83 3.88 -6.79 8.23
CA ALA A 83 4.20 -5.55 7.55
C ALA A 83 5.63 -5.09 7.83
N GLU A 84 6.14 -5.22 9.06
CA GLU A 84 7.53 -4.87 9.38
C GLU A 84 8.52 -5.79 8.70
N GLN A 85 8.24 -7.11 8.64
CA GLN A 85 9.09 -8.06 7.91
C GLN A 85 9.20 -7.68 6.44
N SER A 86 8.07 -7.39 5.79
CA SER A 86 8.05 -6.98 4.38
C SER A 86 8.83 -5.70 4.15
N LEU A 87 8.63 -4.67 4.98
CA LEU A 87 9.38 -3.43 4.89
C LEU A 87 10.90 -3.66 5.03
N ARG A 88 11.33 -4.49 6.00
CA ARG A 88 12.75 -4.81 6.19
C ARG A 88 13.34 -5.53 4.99
N THR A 89 12.62 -6.52 4.45
CA THR A 89 13.07 -7.26 3.27
C THR A 89 13.18 -6.35 2.06
N VAL A 90 12.18 -5.50 1.82
CA VAL A 90 12.19 -4.61 0.66
C VAL A 90 13.31 -3.57 0.79
N TYR A 91 13.48 -2.98 1.97
CA TYR A 91 14.54 -2.02 2.23
C TYR A 91 15.94 -2.63 2.05
N ASP A 92 16.17 -3.85 2.56
CA ASP A 92 17.45 -4.56 2.42
C ASP A 92 17.77 -4.90 0.96
N ILE A 93 16.79 -5.44 0.22
CA ILE A 93 16.97 -5.76 -1.21
C ILE A 93 17.25 -4.49 -2.02
N SER A 94 16.51 -3.41 -1.75
CA SER A 94 16.72 -2.12 -2.42
C SER A 94 18.15 -1.62 -2.19
N GLY A 95 18.61 -1.62 -0.93
CA GLY A 95 19.95 -1.18 -0.58
C GLY A 95 21.06 -2.01 -1.25
N LYS A 96 20.86 -3.33 -1.40
CA LYS A 96 21.82 -4.22 -2.10
C LYS A 96 21.99 -3.92 -3.59
N HIS A 97 21.00 -3.26 -4.19
CA HIS A 97 20.98 -2.88 -5.61
C HIS A 97 21.06 -1.37 -5.82
N ASN A 98 21.58 -0.62 -4.83
CA ASN A 98 21.70 0.84 -4.85
C ASN A 98 20.37 1.60 -5.06
N GLY A 99 19.25 0.98 -4.70
CA GLY A 99 17.93 1.58 -4.78
C GLY A 99 17.59 2.47 -3.60
N VAL A 100 16.59 3.33 -3.80
CA VAL A 100 16.00 4.18 -2.77
C VAL A 100 14.61 3.64 -2.44
N TYR A 101 14.32 3.50 -1.16
CA TYR A 101 12.98 3.23 -0.68
C TYR A 101 12.19 4.54 -0.58
N GLU A 102 11.01 4.59 -1.20
CA GLU A 102 10.18 5.79 -1.30
C GLU A 102 8.96 5.73 -0.35
N ASP A 103 8.12 4.70 -0.49
CA ASP A 103 6.87 4.62 0.28
C ASP A 103 6.27 3.20 0.38
N PHE A 104 5.22 3.05 1.19
CA PHE A 104 4.35 1.86 1.22
C PHE A 104 2.87 2.21 1.16
N GLY A 105 2.07 1.26 0.70
CA GLY A 105 0.62 1.36 0.61
C GLY A 105 -0.08 0.03 0.87
N ALA A 106 -1.38 0.11 1.15
CA ALA A 106 -2.28 -1.05 1.19
C ALA A 106 -3.73 -0.56 1.15
N VAL A 107 -4.61 -1.34 0.51
CA VAL A 107 -6.05 -1.09 0.55
C VAL A 107 -6.60 -1.24 1.97
N VAL A 108 -7.60 -0.44 2.32
CA VAL A 108 -8.28 -0.52 3.63
C VAL A 108 -9.33 -1.63 3.58
N VAL A 109 -9.27 -2.58 4.51
CA VAL A 109 -10.26 -3.67 4.61
C VAL A 109 -11.06 -3.53 5.90
N MET A 110 -12.36 -3.28 5.76
CA MET A 110 -13.27 -3.07 6.89
C MET A 110 -14.19 -4.29 7.11
N PRO A 111 -14.74 -4.48 8.32
CA PRO A 111 -15.78 -5.49 8.55
C PRO A 111 -17.01 -5.27 7.67
N GLU A 112 -17.69 -6.35 7.29
CA GLU A 112 -18.90 -6.26 6.47
C GLU A 112 -19.98 -5.39 7.16
N GLY A 113 -20.64 -4.52 6.38
CA GLY A 113 -21.67 -3.60 6.88
C GLY A 113 -21.14 -2.36 7.63
N SER A 114 -19.83 -2.20 7.78
CA SER A 114 -19.25 -0.96 8.32
C SER A 114 -19.42 0.20 7.34
N ARG A 115 -19.73 1.40 7.87
CA ARG A 115 -19.71 2.63 7.07
C ARG A 115 -18.24 2.98 6.81
N PRO A 116 -17.85 3.33 5.56
CA PRO A 116 -16.47 3.72 5.29
C PRO A 116 -16.10 4.91 6.19
N PRO A 117 -14.89 4.92 6.79
CA PRO A 117 -14.43 6.07 7.56
C PRO A 117 -14.50 7.31 6.66
N GLY A 118 -14.98 8.42 7.25
CA GLY A 118 -15.63 9.57 6.59
C GLY A 118 -14.85 10.39 5.55
N PHE A 119 -13.81 9.84 4.91
CA PHE A 119 -13.25 10.40 3.68
C PHE A 119 -14.29 10.37 2.54
N PHE A 120 -15.06 9.29 2.42
CA PHE A 120 -16.17 9.24 1.45
C PHE A 120 -17.40 10.06 1.86
N SER A 121 -17.59 10.35 3.14
CA SER A 121 -18.70 11.22 3.59
C SER A 121 -18.49 12.69 3.23
N ARG A 122 -17.27 13.14 2.92
CA ARG A 122 -17.00 14.49 2.40
C ARG A 122 -16.95 14.56 0.88
N LEU A 123 -16.61 13.45 0.19
CA LEU A 123 -16.63 13.39 -1.28
C LEU A 123 -18.03 13.11 -1.85
N LEU A 124 -18.88 12.40 -1.10
CA LEU A 124 -20.31 12.19 -1.41
C LEU A 124 -21.22 13.16 -0.62
N GLY A 125 -20.62 14.15 0.05
CA GLY A 125 -21.28 15.07 0.99
C GLY A 125 -21.54 16.46 0.41
N ARG A 126 -21.88 16.56 -0.87
CA ARG A 126 -22.51 17.77 -1.41
C ARG A 126 -23.39 17.42 -2.62
N GLU A 127 -24.68 17.75 -2.47
CA GLU A 127 -25.84 17.47 -3.33
C GLU A 127 -26.40 16.04 -3.17
N THR A 128 -27.58 15.81 -2.58
CA THR A 128 -28.82 16.59 -2.63
C THR A 128 -29.47 16.78 -1.25
N GLU A 129 -29.68 18.04 -0.86
CA GLU A 129 -30.94 18.42 -0.23
C GLU A 129 -32.04 18.12 -1.26
N ASP A 130 -32.62 16.94 -1.17
CA ASP A 130 -34.02 16.66 -1.50
C ASP A 130 -34.23 15.16 -1.30
N GLY A 131 -35.17 14.85 -0.43
CA GLY A 131 -35.39 13.50 0.05
C GLY A 131 -35.95 12.58 -1.02
N GLU A 132 -35.32 11.43 -1.20
CA GLU A 132 -35.98 10.18 -1.54
C GLU A 132 -35.04 9.00 -1.25
N ASN A 133 -35.56 7.99 -0.54
CA ASN A 133 -34.82 6.81 -0.12
C ASN A 133 -34.87 5.76 -1.24
N PRO A 134 -33.75 5.41 -1.91
CA PRO A 134 -33.78 4.51 -3.06
C PRO A 134 -33.91 3.02 -2.69
N TRP A 135 -34.04 2.67 -1.42
CA TRP A 135 -34.15 1.27 -0.97
C TRP A 135 -35.57 0.82 -0.63
N VAL A 136 -36.58 1.46 -1.21
CA VAL A 136 -37.98 0.98 -1.14
C VAL A 136 -38.57 0.81 -2.54
N GLN A 137 -38.46 -0.41 -3.09
CA GLN A 137 -39.42 -0.96 -4.04
C GLN A 137 -39.77 -2.37 -3.53
N ARG A 138 -40.83 -2.52 -2.73
CA ARG A 138 -42.22 -2.84 -3.14
C ARG A 138 -42.28 -3.99 -4.14
N SER A 139 -42.43 -5.20 -3.59
CA SER A 139 -42.95 -6.38 -4.28
C SER A 139 -44.35 -6.13 -4.83
N PRO A 140 -44.70 -6.61 -6.04
CA PRO A 140 -46.06 -6.97 -6.36
C PRO A 140 -46.52 -8.22 -5.59
#